data_AF-A0A662YG84-F1
#
_entry.id   AF-A0A662YG84-F1
#
_cell.length_a   1.000
_cell.length_b   1.000
_cell.length_c   1.000
_cell.angle_alpha   90.00
_cell.angle_beta   90.00
_cell.angle_gamma   90.00
#
_symmetry.space_group_name_H-M   'P 1'
#
loop_
_entity.id
_entity.type
_entity.pdbx_description
1 polymer ?
#
loop_
_entity_poly.entity_id
_entity_poly.type
_entity_poly.pdbx_seq_one_letter_code
_entity_poly.pdbx_strand_id
1 'polypeptide(L)'
;MAPAPRYVKAVALKNSTSHSVKVTAWFGSDEMEAAGKAKISETRELAPQAEATIEEHEFDMGSWTAVAALYSLEVEHSGESGPLGKTLYTPSVSGIVDVLHVDIGADAGAKRFQVAAVREA
;
A
#
# COMPACT_ATOMS: atom_id res chain seq x y z
N MET A 1 26.79 4.49 -11.16
CA MET A 1 25.46 4.40 -11.76
C MET A 1 24.47 4.44 -10.62
N ALA A 2 23.60 5.44 -10.55
CA ALA A 2 22.51 5.43 -9.57
C ALA A 2 21.62 4.21 -9.85
N PRO A 3 21.18 3.46 -8.83
CA PRO A 3 20.23 2.37 -9.05
C PRO A 3 19.00 2.93 -9.77
N ALA A 4 18.47 2.17 -10.74
CA ALA A 4 17.23 2.56 -11.39
C ALA A 4 16.14 2.75 -10.31
N PRO A 5 15.36 3.84 -10.36
CA PRO A 5 14.32 4.07 -9.38
C PRO A 5 13.30 2.93 -9.42
N ARG A 6 13.00 2.37 -8.25
CA ARG A 6 12.03 1.29 -8.06
C ARG A 6 11.00 1.77 -7.05
N TYR A 7 9.85 2.17 -7.56
CA TYR A 7 8.78 2.67 -6.71
C TYR A 7 7.42 2.43 -7.35
N VAL A 8 6.42 2.30 -6.50
CA VAL A 8 5.02 2.28 -6.89
C VAL A 8 4.46 3.68 -6.64
N LYS A 9 3.76 4.24 -7.64
CA LYS A 9 3.10 5.55 -7.48
C LYS A 9 1.73 5.40 -6.81
N ALA A 10 0.88 4.53 -7.35
CA ALA A 10 -0.48 4.31 -6.87
C ALA A 10 -0.76 2.83 -6.59
N VAL A 11 -1.79 2.55 -5.80
CA VAL A 11 -2.18 1.18 -5.42
C VAL A 11 -3.67 0.98 -5.61
N ALA A 12 -4.03 -0.01 -6.42
CA ALA A 12 -5.40 -0.50 -6.52
C ALA A 12 -5.59 -1.67 -5.57
N LEU A 13 -6.40 -1.50 -4.54
CA LEU A 13 -6.71 -2.48 -3.51
C LEU A 13 -8.03 -3.16 -3.82
N LYS A 14 -8.05 -4.48 -3.77
CA LYS A 14 -9.26 -5.30 -3.89
C LYS A 14 -9.46 -6.11 -2.63
N ASN A 15 -10.58 -5.95 -1.97
CA ASN A 15 -10.97 -6.78 -0.84
C ASN A 15 -11.80 -7.98 -1.33
N SER A 16 -11.13 -9.10 -1.58
CA SER A 16 -11.77 -10.36 -1.95
C SER A 16 -12.28 -11.15 -0.73
N THR A 17 -12.21 -10.58 0.47
CA THR A 17 -12.67 -11.22 1.71
C THR A 17 -14.17 -10.98 1.97
N SER A 18 -14.71 -11.76 2.91
CA SER A 18 -16.09 -11.61 3.41
C SER A 18 -16.20 -10.63 4.59
N HIS A 19 -15.11 -9.93 4.95
CA HIS A 19 -15.07 -8.97 6.06
C HIS A 19 -14.56 -7.61 5.60
N SER A 20 -14.86 -6.56 6.36
CA SER A 20 -14.29 -5.24 6.11
C SER A 20 -12.82 -5.21 6.53
N VAL A 21 -11.95 -4.71 5.66
CA VAL A 21 -10.51 -4.56 5.91
C VAL A 21 -10.13 -3.10 5.87
N LYS A 22 -9.16 -2.73 6.69
CA LYS A 22 -8.54 -1.41 6.71
C LYS A 22 -7.13 -1.54 6.18
N VAL A 23 -6.81 -0.76 5.17
CA VAL A 23 -5.52 -0.76 4.51
C VAL A 23 -4.88 0.60 4.71
N THR A 24 -3.69 0.61 5.31
CA THR A 24 -2.87 1.81 5.48
C THR A 24 -1.67 1.72 4.55
N ALA A 25 -1.69 2.53 3.49
CA ALA A 25 -0.56 2.72 2.60
C ALA A 25 0.34 3.82 3.13
N TRP A 26 1.62 3.49 3.29
CA TRP A 26 2.66 4.44 3.67
C TRP A 26 3.44 4.82 2.42
N PHE A 27 3.41 6.09 2.05
CA PHE A 27 4.18 6.67 0.97
C PHE A 27 5.32 7.52 1.53
N GLY A 28 6.51 7.32 0.98
CA GLY A 28 7.73 8.01 1.37
C GLY A 28 8.96 7.22 0.96
N SER A 29 10.11 7.86 1.11
CA SER A 29 11.40 7.23 0.89
C SER A 29 12.35 7.62 2.02
N ASP A 30 13.40 6.82 2.21
CA ASP A 30 14.45 7.09 3.20
C ASP A 30 15.09 8.46 2.98
N GLU A 31 15.24 8.87 1.71
CA GLU A 31 15.72 10.19 1.31
C GLU A 31 14.81 11.33 1.78
N MET A 32 13.48 11.11 1.81
CA MET A 32 12.52 12.11 2.26
C MET A 32 12.47 12.22 3.79
N GLU A 33 12.58 11.08 4.48
CA GLU A 33 12.72 11.06 5.94
C GLU A 33 14.03 11.73 6.38
N ALA A 34 15.13 11.48 5.66
CA ALA A 34 16.42 12.15 5.85
C ALA A 34 16.35 13.67 5.56
N ALA A 35 15.47 14.08 4.64
CA ALA A 35 15.16 15.49 4.37
C ALA A 35 14.19 16.12 5.40
N GLY A 36 13.77 15.37 6.44
CA GLY A 36 12.84 15.84 7.48
C GLY A 36 11.38 15.90 7.04
N LYS A 37 11.02 15.30 5.90
CA LYS A 37 9.63 15.15 5.47
C LYS A 37 9.06 13.85 6.02
N ALA A 38 7.93 13.96 6.72
CA ALA A 38 7.22 12.80 7.25
C ALA A 38 6.64 11.94 6.12
N LYS A 39 6.64 10.61 6.32
CA LYS A 39 5.94 9.67 5.44
C LYS A 39 4.44 9.99 5.43
N ILE A 40 3.84 9.99 4.25
CA ILE A 40 2.40 10.17 4.05
C ILE A 40 1.76 8.81 4.32
N SER A 41 0.83 8.72 5.28
CA SER A 41 -0.01 7.54 5.44
C SER A 41 -1.40 7.83 4.93
N GLU A 42 -1.88 6.99 4.00
CA GLU A 42 -3.28 6.99 3.58
C GLU A 42 -3.94 5.69 4.05
N THR A 43 -4.94 5.83 4.92
CA THR A 43 -5.76 4.71 5.38
C THR A 43 -7.07 4.67 4.62
N ARG A 44 -7.36 3.53 3.99
CA ARG A 44 -8.62 3.24 3.31
C ARG A 44 -9.30 2.03 3.94
N GLU A 45 -10.58 2.19 4.24
CA GLU A 45 -11.43 1.08 4.63
C GLU A 45 -12.15 0.53 3.40
N LEU A 46 -12.08 -0.79 3.23
CA LEU A 46 -12.70 -1.55 2.17
C LEU A 46 -13.78 -2.44 2.77
N ALA A 47 -15.01 -2.26 2.33
CA ALA A 47 -16.09 -3.21 2.58
C ALA A 47 -15.77 -4.58 1.94
N PRO A 48 -16.40 -5.68 2.40
CA PRO A 48 -16.25 -6.98 1.76
C PRO A 48 -16.63 -6.93 0.27
N GLN A 49 -15.81 -7.56 -0.58
CA GLN A 49 -15.96 -7.53 -2.05
C GLN A 49 -15.83 -6.13 -2.69
N ALA A 50 -15.34 -5.13 -1.94
CA ALA A 50 -15.12 -3.78 -2.46
C ALA A 50 -13.72 -3.60 -3.04
N GLU A 51 -13.61 -2.63 -3.94
CA GLU A 51 -12.35 -2.21 -4.55
C GLU A 51 -12.14 -0.72 -4.21
N ALA A 52 -10.91 -0.34 -3.92
CA ALA A 52 -10.52 1.03 -3.66
C ALA A 52 -9.17 1.29 -4.32
N THR A 53 -8.97 2.51 -4.80
CA THR A 53 -7.68 2.92 -5.34
C THR A 53 -7.13 4.03 -4.48
N ILE A 54 -5.87 3.90 -4.11
CA ILE A 54 -5.07 4.93 -3.48
C ILE A 54 -4.23 5.54 -4.58
N GLU A 55 -4.52 6.79 -4.91
CA GLU A 55 -3.85 7.54 -5.97
C GLU A 55 -2.41 7.88 -5.57
N GLU A 56 -1.62 8.34 -6.56
CA GLU A 56 -0.25 8.74 -6.29
C GLU A 56 -0.18 9.96 -5.39
N HIS A 57 0.79 9.94 -4.48
CA HIS A 57 1.07 11.05 -3.59
C HIS A 57 2.34 11.75 -4.05
N GLU A 58 2.33 13.09 -3.99
CA GLU A 58 3.49 13.91 -4.33
C GLU A 58 3.86 14.79 -3.15
N PHE A 59 5.16 14.91 -2.91
CA PHE A 59 5.70 15.88 -1.99
C PHE A 59 6.10 17.14 -2.72
N ASP A 60 5.59 18.27 -2.23
CA ASP A 60 6.08 19.58 -2.64
C ASP A 60 7.48 19.84 -2.05
N MET A 61 8.49 19.91 -2.93
CA MET A 61 9.87 20.28 -2.60
C MET A 61 10.14 21.76 -2.91
N GLY A 62 9.09 22.57 -3.07
CA GLY A 62 9.15 23.99 -3.39
C GLY A 62 9.49 24.30 -4.86
N SER A 63 10.63 23.82 -5.35
CA SER A 63 11.08 24.07 -6.75
C SER A 63 10.82 22.92 -7.72
N TRP A 64 10.40 21.77 -7.21
CA TRP A 64 10.01 20.57 -7.96
C TRP A 64 9.09 19.69 -7.09
N THR A 65 8.35 18.76 -7.69
CA THR A 65 7.57 17.75 -6.96
C THR A 65 8.28 16.41 -6.97
N ALA A 66 8.32 15.76 -5.80
CA ALA A 66 8.87 14.42 -5.65
C ALA A 66 7.73 13.42 -5.47
N VAL A 67 7.64 12.43 -6.34
CA VAL A 67 6.65 11.35 -6.19
C VAL A 67 6.94 10.57 -4.91
N ALA A 68 5.96 10.47 -4.03
CA ALA A 68 6.00 9.71 -2.82
C ALA A 68 5.87 8.21 -3.17
N ALA A 69 7.00 7.51 -3.17
CA ALA A 69 7.02 6.08 -3.42
C ALA A 69 6.25 5.30 -2.33
N LEU A 70 5.49 4.28 -2.70
CA LEU A 70 4.92 3.37 -1.72
C LEU A 70 6.03 2.64 -0.95
N TYR A 71 6.11 2.89 0.35
CA TYR A 71 7.05 2.28 1.28
C TYR A 71 6.52 0.94 1.79
N SER A 72 5.28 0.91 2.26
CA SER A 72 4.66 -0.30 2.81
C SER A 72 3.14 -0.20 2.85
N LEU A 73 2.47 -1.35 2.73
CA LEU A 73 1.02 -1.49 2.91
C LEU A 73 0.76 -2.30 4.17
N GLU A 74 0.04 -1.73 5.13
CA GLU A 74 -0.46 -2.46 6.29
C GLU A 74 -1.94 -2.78 6.07
N VAL A 75 -2.30 -4.05 6.14
CA VAL A 75 -3.69 -4.52 6.05
C VAL A 75 -4.11 -5.05 7.41
N GLU A 76 -5.15 -4.46 7.98
CA GLU A 76 -5.74 -4.86 9.26
C GLU A 76 -7.25 -5.10 9.12
N HIS A 77 -7.83 -5.81 10.08
CA HIS A 77 -9.26 -6.08 10.09
C HIS A 77 -10.00 -4.83 10.61
N SER A 78 -11.07 -4.37 9.95
CA SER A 78 -11.75 -3.14 10.38
C SER A 78 -12.73 -3.32 11.54
N GLY A 79 -12.99 -4.56 11.98
CA GLY A 79 -13.79 -4.87 13.16
C GLY A 79 -12.96 -5.18 14.41
N GLU A 80 -13.52 -4.86 15.60
CA GLU A 80 -12.95 -5.19 16.92
C GLU A 80 -12.57 -6.68 17.02
N SER A 81 -11.27 -6.94 17.19
CA SER A 81 -10.70 -8.20 17.66
C SER A 81 -11.19 -9.49 16.98
N GLY A 82 -10.96 -9.61 15.66
CA GLY A 82 -10.88 -10.91 15.00
C GLY A 82 -9.47 -11.52 15.14
N PRO A 83 -9.30 -12.86 15.07
CA PRO A 83 -7.98 -13.53 15.12
C PRO A 83 -7.09 -13.27 13.89
N LEU A 84 -7.56 -12.47 12.93
CA LEU A 84 -6.85 -12.04 11.73
C LEU A 84 -5.82 -10.96 12.12
N GLY A 85 -4.58 -11.38 12.29
CA GLY A 85 -3.48 -10.48 12.62
C GLY A 85 -3.19 -9.47 11.51
N LYS A 86 -2.67 -8.30 11.91
CA LYS A 86 -2.13 -7.28 10.99
C LYS A 86 -1.16 -7.92 9.99
N THR A 87 -1.30 -7.57 8.73
CA THR A 87 -0.46 -8.06 7.64
C THR A 87 0.28 -6.89 7.03
N LEU A 88 1.60 -6.88 7.17
CA LEU A 88 2.46 -5.92 6.50
C LEU A 88 2.90 -6.51 5.17
N TYR A 89 2.65 -5.77 4.09
CA TYR A 89 3.10 -6.08 2.76
C TYR A 89 4.06 -4.99 2.29
N THR A 90 5.29 -5.39 1.97
CA THR A 90 6.28 -4.50 1.38
C THR A 90 6.30 -4.74 -0.12
N PRO A 91 5.87 -3.77 -0.95
CA PRO A 91 5.96 -3.90 -2.40
C PRO A 91 7.44 -4.05 -2.81
N SER A 92 7.75 -5.10 -3.56
CA SER A 92 9.06 -5.26 -4.21
C SER A 92 8.86 -5.23 -5.71
N VAL A 93 9.03 -4.05 -6.29
CA VAL A 93 8.92 -3.82 -7.74
C VAL A 93 10.30 -3.71 -8.37
N SER A 94 10.43 -4.19 -9.60
CA SER A 94 11.70 -4.16 -10.33
C SER A 94 11.95 -2.84 -11.07
N GLY A 95 10.96 -1.95 -11.15
CA GLY A 95 11.02 -0.65 -11.81
C GLY A 95 9.99 0.34 -11.25
N ILE A 96 9.66 1.36 -12.04
CA ILE A 96 8.58 2.30 -11.72
C ILE A 96 7.26 1.65 -12.10
N VAL A 97 6.40 1.40 -11.13
CA VAL A 97 5.05 0.89 -11.33
C VAL A 97 4.08 2.04 -11.12
N ASP A 98 3.21 2.27 -12.09
CA ASP A 98 2.26 3.39 -12.04
C ASP A 98 1.12 3.01 -11.09
N VAL A 99 0.53 1.83 -11.27
CA VAL A 99 -0.50 1.29 -10.37
C VAL A 99 -0.19 -0.15 -10.00
N LEU A 100 0.02 -0.40 -8.70
CA LEU A 100 0.13 -1.76 -8.16
C LEU A 100 -1.25 -2.30 -7.80
N HIS A 101 -1.70 -3.34 -8.51
CA HIS A 101 -2.94 -4.03 -8.16
C HIS A 101 -2.66 -5.05 -7.06
N VAL A 102 -3.31 -4.90 -5.91
CA VAL A 102 -3.17 -5.74 -4.73
C VAL A 102 -4.51 -6.36 -4.39
N ASP A 103 -4.55 -7.69 -4.38
CA ASP A 103 -5.69 -8.45 -3.90
C ASP A 103 -5.47 -8.85 -2.43
N ILE A 104 -6.47 -8.55 -1.61
CA ILE A 104 -6.54 -8.88 -0.20
C ILE A 104 -7.51 -10.04 -0.06
N GLY A 105 -6.94 -11.22 0.09
CA GLY A 105 -7.65 -12.45 0.42
C GLY A 105 -7.60 -12.74 1.92
N ALA A 106 -8.55 -13.52 2.40
CA ALA A 106 -8.50 -14.17 3.70
C ALA A 106 -8.87 -15.62 3.44
N ASP A 107 -7.90 -16.51 3.56
CA ASP A 107 -8.16 -17.94 3.46
C ASP A 107 -9.09 -18.35 4.60
N ALA A 108 -10.07 -19.22 4.34
CA ALA A 108 -11.10 -19.60 5.32
C ALA A 108 -10.54 -20.24 6.60
N GLY A 109 -9.25 -20.65 6.60
CA GLY A 109 -8.50 -21.10 7.77
C GLY A 109 -7.30 -20.24 8.17
N ALA A 110 -7.02 -19.12 7.48
CA ALA A 110 -5.85 -18.29 7.74
C ALA A 110 -6.09 -17.30 8.89
N LYS A 111 -5.14 -17.26 9.83
CA LYS A 111 -5.08 -16.26 10.91
C LYS A 111 -4.52 -14.90 10.44
N ARG A 112 -4.33 -14.71 9.13
CA ARG A 112 -3.73 -13.50 8.52
C ARG A 112 -4.35 -13.25 7.15
N PHE A 113 -4.33 -11.99 6.72
CA PHE A 113 -4.68 -11.63 5.36
C PHE A 113 -3.59 -12.13 4.40
N GLN A 114 -4.00 -12.60 3.24
CA GLN A 114 -3.11 -12.84 2.11
C GLN A 114 -3.15 -11.60 1.24
N VAL A 115 -1.99 -10.95 1.10
CA VAL A 115 -1.84 -9.76 0.26
C VAL A 115 -1.00 -10.19 -0.94
N ALA A 116 -1.61 -10.21 -2.12
CA ALA A 116 -0.95 -10.61 -3.36
C ALA A 116 -0.97 -9.45 -4.36
N ALA A 117 0.20 -9.06 -4.87
CA ALA A 117 0.27 -8.18 -6.03
C ALA A 117 -0.14 -8.98 -7.28
N VAL A 118 -1.24 -8.59 -7.90
CA VAL A 118 -1.84 -9.25 -9.06
C VAL A 118 -1.27 -8.71 -10.36
N ARG A 119 -0.89 -7.42 -10.39
CA ARG A 119 -0.36 -6.77 -11.60
C ARG A 119 0.51 -5.56 -11.27
N GLU A 120 1.68 -5.53 -11.91
CA GLU A 120 2.51 -4.34 -12.08
C GLU A 120 2.12 -3.74 -13.45
N ALA A 121 1.43 -2.60 -13.46
CA ALA A 121 1.00 -1.91 -14.68
C ALA A 121 1.66 -0.54 -14.80
#